data_AF-A0A2G8KDI9-F1
#
_entry.id   AF-A0A2G8KDI9-F1
#
_cell.length_a   1.000
_cell.length_b   1.000
_cell.length_c   1.000
_cell.angle_alpha   90.00
_cell.angle_beta   90.00
_cell.angle_gamma   90.00
#
_symmetry.space_group_name_H-M   'P 1'
#
loop_
_entity.id
_entity.type
_entity.pdbx_description
1 polymer ?
#
loop_
_entity_poly.entity_id
_entity_poly.type
_entity_poly.pdbx_seq_one_letter_code
_entity_poly.pdbx_strand_id
1 'polypeptide(L)'
;MGRFLDGGLISNNPTLDTITEITEYYMDKKMKGEDERQIGVVVSLGTGVTPVKDISHVNVVKPQDLGLTELVNAAKSVIGAANLGEIMIEQVCDTRGRSVDRSRAWCHSIGAAFYRFSPPLSVETSLDETRDSALMKMLFETQVYIVQNQEKIQQLAQILKSI
;
A
#
# COMPACT_ATOMS: atom_id res chain seq x y z
N MET A 1 12.22 6.19 -25.46
CA MET A 1 11.47 6.08 -24.19
C MET A 1 10.35 5.07 -24.38
N GLY A 2 10.23 4.10 -23.46
CA GLY A 2 9.18 3.09 -23.50
C GLY A 2 7.80 3.66 -23.15
N ARG A 3 6.74 2.95 -23.55
CA ARG A 3 5.33 3.36 -23.33
C ARG A 3 4.80 3.11 -21.93
N PHE A 4 5.55 2.42 -21.07
CA PHE A 4 5.10 1.96 -19.76
C PHE A 4 5.90 2.62 -18.64
N LEU A 5 5.21 2.93 -17.54
CA LEU A 5 5.76 3.45 -16.29
C LEU A 5 5.51 2.45 -15.16
N ASP A 6 6.08 2.71 -13.98
CA ASP A 6 5.89 1.88 -12.79
C ASP A 6 4.39 1.78 -12.41
N GLY A 7 3.95 0.54 -12.14
CA GLY A 7 2.60 0.25 -11.67
C GLY A 7 2.29 0.87 -10.31
N GLY A 8 3.30 1.25 -9.52
CA GLY A 8 3.12 1.99 -8.27
C GLY A 8 2.35 3.32 -8.42
N LEU A 9 2.35 3.91 -9.61
CA LEU A 9 1.59 5.13 -9.92
C LEU A 9 0.08 4.89 -10.05
N ILE A 10 -0.34 3.66 -10.36
CA ILE A 10 -1.74 3.32 -10.64
C ILE A 10 -2.29 2.38 -9.56
N SER A 11 -1.53 1.34 -9.22
CA SER A 11 -1.92 0.34 -8.23
C SER A 11 -0.69 -0.20 -7.49
N ASN A 12 -0.26 0.56 -6.47
CA ASN A 12 0.83 0.13 -5.58
C ASN A 12 0.41 -1.04 -4.66
N ASN A 13 -0.90 -1.29 -4.54
CA ASN A 13 -1.46 -2.49 -3.93
C ASN A 13 -2.50 -3.12 -4.88
N PRO A 14 -2.12 -4.10 -5.71
CA PRO A 14 -2.95 -4.64 -6.79
C PRO A 14 -4.09 -5.53 -6.31
N THR A 15 -4.31 -5.66 -5.00
CA THR A 15 -5.30 -6.59 -4.44
C THR A 15 -6.69 -6.34 -4.99
N LEU A 16 -7.14 -5.06 -5.01
CA LEU A 16 -8.48 -4.74 -5.49
C LEU A 16 -8.59 -4.92 -7.00
N ASP A 17 -7.60 -4.47 -7.77
CA ASP A 17 -7.56 -4.64 -9.22
C ASP A 17 -7.56 -6.12 -9.61
N THR A 18 -6.82 -6.95 -8.88
CA THR A 18 -6.77 -8.41 -9.09
C THR A 18 -8.13 -9.06 -8.83
N ILE A 19 -8.84 -8.66 -7.78
CA ILE A 19 -10.19 -9.16 -7.49
C ILE A 19 -11.16 -8.75 -8.60
N THR A 20 -11.08 -7.50 -9.07
CA THR A 20 -11.90 -7.00 -10.17
C THR A 20 -11.65 -7.81 -11.45
N GLU A 21 -10.39 -7.98 -11.86
CA GLU A 21 -10.01 -8.72 -13.07
C GLU A 21 -10.50 -10.18 -13.03
N ILE A 22 -10.30 -10.88 -11.90
CA ILE A 22 -10.78 -12.26 -11.74
C ILE A 22 -12.32 -12.31 -11.84
N THR A 23 -13.00 -11.33 -11.26
CA THR A 23 -14.46 -11.25 -11.30
C THR A 23 -14.95 -11.02 -12.73
N GLU A 24 -14.37 -10.07 -13.46
CA GLU A 24 -14.70 -9.79 -14.87
C GLU A 24 -14.44 -11.00 -15.77
N TYR A 25 -13.31 -11.69 -15.57
CA TYR A 25 -12.97 -12.90 -16.30
C TYR A 25 -14.02 -14.00 -16.12
N TYR A 26 -14.45 -14.28 -14.89
CA TYR A 26 -15.47 -15.31 -14.65
C TYR A 26 -16.88 -14.86 -15.03
N MET A 27 -17.18 -13.55 -15.01
CA MET A 27 -18.42 -13.03 -15.58
C MET A 27 -18.52 -13.30 -17.09
N ASP A 28 -17.44 -13.07 -17.84
CA ASP A 28 -17.39 -13.38 -19.28
C ASP A 28 -17.54 -14.90 -19.54
N LYS A 29 -16.85 -15.74 -18.78
CA LYS A 29 -17.01 -17.20 -18.85
C LYS A 29 -18.44 -17.66 -18.61
N LYS A 30 -19.08 -17.10 -17.58
CA LYS A 30 -20.47 -17.39 -17.26
C LYS A 30 -21.40 -17.03 -18.42
N MET A 31 -21.17 -15.91 -19.09
CA MET A 31 -21.94 -15.51 -20.28
C MET A 31 -21.76 -16.46 -21.47
N LYS A 32 -20.59 -17.11 -21.57
CA LYS A 32 -20.27 -18.12 -22.59
C LYS A 32 -20.74 -19.53 -22.22
N GLY A 33 -21.31 -19.72 -21.03
CA GLY A 33 -21.73 -21.04 -20.53
C GLY A 33 -20.56 -21.94 -20.11
N GLU A 34 -19.41 -21.36 -19.81
CA GLU A 34 -18.24 -22.07 -19.26
C GLU A 34 -18.27 -22.13 -17.73
N ASP A 35 -17.44 -23.02 -17.16
CA ASP A 35 -17.32 -23.18 -15.71
C ASP A 35 -16.78 -21.90 -15.02
N GLU A 36 -17.47 -21.49 -13.95
CA GLU A 36 -17.04 -20.41 -13.07
C GLU A 36 -16.34 -20.94 -11.81
N ARG A 37 -15.37 -20.17 -11.27
CA ARG A 37 -14.81 -20.43 -9.95
C ARG A 37 -14.93 -19.18 -9.09
N GLN A 38 -15.17 -19.41 -7.80
CA GLN A 38 -15.23 -18.34 -6.82
C GLN A 38 -13.89 -18.21 -6.08
N ILE A 39 -13.57 -16.99 -5.68
CA ILE A 39 -12.39 -16.70 -4.87
C ILE A 39 -12.66 -17.19 -3.45
N GLY A 40 -11.94 -18.20 -2.97
CA GLY A 40 -12.07 -18.69 -1.60
C GLY A 40 -11.23 -17.92 -0.58
N VAL A 41 -10.03 -17.49 -0.98
CA VAL A 41 -9.10 -16.75 -0.12
C VAL A 41 -8.25 -15.79 -0.92
N VAL A 42 -7.99 -14.61 -0.36
CA VAL A 42 -7.07 -13.61 -0.90
C VAL A 42 -5.97 -13.35 0.13
N VAL A 43 -4.72 -13.51 -0.31
CA VAL A 43 -3.53 -13.23 0.50
C VAL A 43 -2.79 -12.07 -0.14
N SER A 44 -2.74 -10.95 0.57
CA SER A 44 -2.05 -9.74 0.16
C SER A 44 -0.75 -9.62 0.95
N LEU A 45 0.38 -9.52 0.26
CA LEU A 45 1.72 -9.41 0.86
C LEU A 45 2.29 -8.01 0.59
N GLY A 46 2.77 -7.36 1.65
CA GLY A 46 3.39 -6.04 1.58
C GLY A 46 4.90 -6.13 1.77
N THR A 47 5.60 -5.12 1.26
CA THR A 47 7.06 -4.99 1.35
C THR A 47 7.54 -4.39 2.66
N GLY A 48 6.66 -4.25 3.65
CA GLY A 48 6.96 -3.67 4.95
C GLY A 48 6.14 -2.42 5.25
N VAL A 49 6.37 -1.90 6.44
CA VAL A 49 5.66 -0.77 7.01
C VAL A 49 6.69 0.15 7.62
N THR A 50 6.97 1.27 6.97
CA THR A 50 7.90 2.26 7.53
C THR A 50 7.23 3.02 8.68
N PRO A 51 8.02 3.49 9.68
CA PRO A 51 7.50 4.28 10.77
C PRO A 51 6.91 5.60 10.26
N VAL A 52 5.86 6.09 10.93
CA VAL A 52 5.28 7.41 10.61
C VAL A 52 6.31 8.49 10.96
N LYS A 53 6.65 9.34 10.01
CA LYS A 53 7.45 10.55 10.25
C LYS A 53 6.55 11.64 10.80
N ASP A 54 6.98 12.30 11.87
CA ASP A 54 6.32 13.52 12.34
C ASP A 54 6.55 14.64 11.32
N ILE A 55 5.48 15.11 10.68
CA ILE A 55 5.56 16.27 9.79
C ILE A 55 5.61 17.51 10.67
N SER A 56 6.73 18.22 10.66
CA SER A 56 6.85 19.52 11.31
C SER A 56 5.89 20.51 10.66
N HIS A 57 4.77 20.78 11.34
CA HIS A 57 3.78 21.83 11.12
C HIS A 57 3.75 22.43 9.70
N VAL A 58 2.83 21.95 8.85
CA VAL A 58 2.41 22.70 7.66
C VAL A 58 1.60 23.91 8.13
N ASN A 59 2.29 25.00 8.48
CA ASN A 59 1.66 26.29 8.70
C ASN A 59 1.17 26.82 7.35
N VAL A 60 -0.09 26.53 7.01
CA VAL A 60 -0.81 27.19 5.92
C VAL A 60 -1.07 28.63 6.37
N VAL A 61 -0.08 29.49 6.21
CA VAL A 61 -0.21 30.92 6.51
C VAL A 61 -1.18 31.52 5.49
N LYS A 62 -2.36 31.94 5.95
CA LYS A 62 -3.26 32.81 5.18
C LYS A 62 -2.53 34.13 4.94
N PRO A 63 -2.32 34.59 3.70
CA PRO A 63 -1.58 35.81 3.44
C PRO A 63 -2.44 37.01 3.85
N GLN A 64 -2.17 37.54 5.03
CA GLN A 64 -2.59 38.88 5.42
C GLN A 64 -1.30 39.64 5.71
N ASP A 65 -1.13 40.76 5.01
CA ASP A 65 -0.09 41.79 5.12
C ASP A 65 1.06 41.77 4.08
N LEU A 66 0.94 42.72 3.14
CA LEU A 66 1.86 43.05 2.06
C LEU A 66 3.06 43.90 2.56
N GLY A 67 4.27 43.41 2.33
CA GLY A 67 5.52 44.20 2.37
C GLY A 67 6.71 43.41 2.93
N LEU A 68 7.76 43.20 2.12
CA LEU A 68 8.96 42.37 2.38
C LEU A 68 8.72 40.87 2.71
N THR A 69 7.50 40.54 3.08
CA THR A 69 6.95 39.20 3.26
C THR A 69 6.73 38.47 1.95
N GLU A 70 6.68 39.12 0.78
CA GLU A 70 6.38 38.43 -0.49
C GLU A 70 7.44 37.41 -0.91
N LEU A 71 8.75 37.73 -0.80
CA LEU A 71 9.82 36.78 -1.14
C LEU A 71 9.87 35.61 -0.14
N VAL A 72 9.65 35.89 1.15
CA VAL A 72 9.62 34.89 2.21
C VAL A 72 8.35 34.03 2.12
N ASN A 73 7.21 34.64 1.79
CA ASN A 73 5.93 33.95 1.57
C ASN A 73 5.96 33.15 0.27
N ALA A 74 6.58 33.66 -0.79
CA ALA A 74 6.78 32.91 -2.04
C ALA A 74 7.69 31.70 -1.80
N ALA A 75 8.83 31.88 -1.10
CA ALA A 75 9.72 30.77 -0.74
C ALA A 75 9.01 29.74 0.17
N LYS A 76 8.30 30.20 1.22
CA LYS A 76 7.51 29.33 2.10
C LYS A 76 6.34 28.66 1.36
N SER A 77 5.72 29.34 0.40
CA SER A 77 4.63 28.79 -0.42
C SER A 77 5.15 27.74 -1.41
N VAL A 78 6.35 27.93 -1.98
CA VAL A 78 6.99 26.94 -2.85
C VAL A 78 7.40 25.70 -2.05
N ILE A 79 8.01 25.90 -0.88
CA ILE A 79 8.36 24.80 0.04
C ILE A 79 7.08 24.08 0.53
N GLY A 80 6.04 24.84 0.88
CA GLY A 80 4.75 24.29 1.28
C GLY A 80 4.04 23.52 0.16
N ALA A 81 4.12 24.01 -1.08
CA ALA A 81 3.57 23.33 -2.25
C ALA A 81 4.36 22.07 -2.61
N ALA A 82 5.69 22.08 -2.49
CA ALA A 82 6.53 20.91 -2.69
C ALA A 82 6.22 19.82 -1.64
N ASN A 83 6.14 20.21 -0.36
CA ASN A 83 5.77 19.29 0.73
C ASN A 83 4.34 18.75 0.55
N LEU A 84 3.39 19.56 0.09
CA LEU A 84 2.03 19.11 -0.19
C LEU A 84 1.99 18.14 -1.39
N GLY A 85 2.82 18.38 -2.41
CA GLY A 85 2.99 17.48 -3.55
C GLY A 85 3.58 16.13 -3.14
N GLU A 86 4.59 16.12 -2.28
CA GLU A 86 5.17 14.91 -1.70
C GLU A 86 4.13 14.14 -0.88
N ILE A 87 3.38 14.81 0.00
CA ILE A 87 2.26 14.21 0.75
C ILE A 87 1.21 13.62 -0.21
N MET A 88 0.85 14.33 -1.29
CA MET A 88 -0.09 13.79 -2.27
C MET A 88 0.43 12.54 -2.96
N ILE A 89 1.72 12.51 -3.35
CA ILE A 89 2.35 11.33 -3.94
C ILE A 89 2.37 10.18 -2.93
N GLU A 90 2.73 10.43 -1.67
CA GLU A 90 2.69 9.44 -0.60
C GLU A 90 1.29 8.86 -0.39
N GLN A 91 0.24 9.71 -0.42
CA GLN A 91 -1.16 9.26 -0.27
C GLN A 91 -1.65 8.47 -1.49
N VAL A 92 -1.22 8.83 -2.71
CA VAL A 92 -1.59 8.10 -3.94
C VAL A 92 -0.87 6.75 -4.00
N CYS A 93 0.39 6.72 -3.59
CA CYS A 93 1.20 5.50 -3.50
C CYS A 93 0.95 4.72 -2.20
N ASP A 94 -0.03 5.11 -1.37
CA ASP A 94 -0.28 4.44 -0.10
C ASP A 94 -0.77 3.00 -0.34
N THR A 95 0.10 2.04 -0.06
CA THR A 95 -0.24 0.61 -0.09
C THR A 95 -1.05 0.16 1.13
N ARG A 96 -1.31 1.10 2.06
CA ARG A 96 -1.97 0.90 3.34
C ARG A 96 -3.35 1.55 3.37
N GLY A 97 -3.95 1.52 4.56
CA GLY A 97 -5.18 2.23 4.86
C GLY A 97 -6.36 1.77 4.02
N ARG A 98 -6.90 2.69 3.24
CA ARG A 98 -8.19 2.50 2.54
C ARG A 98 -8.13 1.43 1.45
N SER A 99 -6.99 1.23 0.78
CA SER A 99 -6.87 0.20 -0.25
C SER A 99 -7.09 -1.20 0.35
N VAL A 100 -6.40 -1.50 1.45
CA VAL A 100 -6.55 -2.76 2.20
C VAL A 100 -7.94 -2.90 2.80
N ASP A 101 -8.50 -1.84 3.38
CA ASP A 101 -9.85 -1.89 3.98
C ASP A 101 -10.93 -2.18 2.93
N ARG A 102 -10.83 -1.54 1.75
CA ARG A 102 -11.73 -1.80 0.61
C ARG A 102 -11.59 -3.23 0.14
N SER A 103 -10.37 -3.71 -0.10
CA SER A 103 -10.13 -5.10 -0.51
C SER A 103 -10.70 -6.09 0.52
N ARG A 104 -10.50 -5.84 1.82
CA ARG A 104 -11.06 -6.70 2.88
C ARG A 104 -12.59 -6.72 2.85
N ALA A 105 -13.23 -5.56 2.72
CA ALA A 105 -14.69 -5.47 2.66
C ALA A 105 -15.24 -6.20 1.42
N TRP A 106 -14.58 -6.05 0.28
CA TRP A 106 -14.94 -6.74 -0.96
C TRP A 106 -14.77 -8.25 -0.84
N CYS A 107 -13.64 -8.74 -0.33
CA CYS A 107 -13.45 -10.16 -0.04
C CYS A 107 -14.56 -10.71 0.87
N HIS A 108 -14.90 -9.97 1.93
CA HIS A 108 -15.98 -10.37 2.82
C HIS A 108 -17.34 -10.44 2.10
N SER A 109 -17.63 -9.50 1.20
CA SER A 109 -18.90 -9.50 0.45
C SER A 109 -19.05 -10.69 -0.52
N ILE A 110 -17.93 -11.25 -1.01
CA ILE A 110 -17.93 -12.42 -1.90
C ILE A 110 -17.70 -13.74 -1.13
N GLY A 111 -17.69 -13.70 0.20
CA GLY A 111 -17.45 -14.89 1.03
C GLY A 111 -15.99 -15.37 1.05
N ALA A 112 -15.05 -14.57 0.54
CA ALA A 112 -13.62 -14.90 0.53
C ALA A 112 -12.94 -14.47 1.84
N ALA A 113 -12.07 -15.34 2.38
CA ALA A 113 -11.21 -14.96 3.49
C ALA A 113 -10.11 -13.98 3.02
N PHE A 114 -9.78 -12.98 3.83
CA PHE A 114 -8.77 -11.97 3.49
C PHE A 114 -7.63 -11.91 4.51
N TYR A 115 -6.40 -12.11 4.05
CA TYR A 115 -5.19 -12.02 4.86
C TYR A 115 -4.24 -10.98 4.28
N ARG A 116 -3.87 -9.97 5.07
CA ARG A 116 -2.77 -9.04 4.77
C ARG A 116 -1.62 -9.29 5.73
N PHE A 117 -0.42 -9.43 5.17
CA PHE A 117 0.84 -9.48 5.90
C PHE A 117 1.76 -8.39 5.38
N SER A 118 2.22 -7.51 6.28
CA SER A 118 3.24 -6.51 5.98
C SER A 118 3.96 -6.18 7.29
N PRO A 119 5.26 -6.50 7.43
CA PRO A 119 5.97 -6.37 8.70
C PRO A 119 6.25 -4.89 9.06
N PRO A 120 6.07 -4.48 10.33
CA PRO A 120 6.60 -3.21 10.84
C PRO A 120 8.13 -3.19 10.71
N LEU A 121 8.64 -2.19 10.00
CA LEU A 121 10.05 -1.93 9.84
C LEU A 121 10.45 -0.77 10.76
N SER A 122 11.62 -0.85 11.39
CA SER A 122 12.06 0.22 12.30
C SER A 122 12.75 1.39 11.60
N VAL A 123 13.18 1.19 10.35
CA VAL A 123 13.93 2.18 9.57
C VAL A 123 13.30 2.32 8.20
N GLU A 124 13.12 3.55 7.76
CA GLU A 124 12.74 3.83 6.38
C GLU A 124 13.88 3.42 5.45
N THR A 125 13.57 2.53 4.52
CA THR A 125 14.54 1.99 3.58
C THR A 125 14.15 2.43 2.18
N SER A 126 15.09 3.01 1.44
CA SER A 126 14.86 3.46 0.06
C SER A 126 14.63 2.26 -0.87
N LEU A 127 13.92 2.49 -1.98
CA LEU A 127 13.66 1.46 -2.99
C LEU A 127 14.94 0.93 -3.66
N ASP A 128 15.99 1.74 -3.72
CA ASP A 128 17.30 1.42 -4.29
C ASP A 128 18.35 0.99 -3.24
N GLU A 129 17.92 0.64 -2.03
CA GLU A 129 18.83 0.16 -0.98
C GLU A 129 19.53 -1.15 -1.39
N THR A 130 20.85 -1.17 -1.26
CA THR A 130 21.71 -2.30 -1.62
C THR A 130 22.65 -2.74 -0.50
N ARG A 131 22.66 -2.04 0.64
CA ARG A 131 23.52 -2.40 1.78
C ARG A 131 22.96 -3.62 2.51
N ASP A 132 23.76 -4.67 2.58
CA ASP A 132 23.42 -5.91 3.28
C ASP A 132 22.98 -5.69 4.73
N SER A 133 23.59 -4.75 5.45
CA SER A 133 23.24 -4.46 6.85
C SER A 133 21.79 -3.95 7.00
N ALA A 134 21.32 -3.13 6.06
CA ALA A 134 19.94 -2.64 6.06
C ALA A 134 18.97 -3.77 5.69
N LEU A 135 19.29 -4.55 4.64
CA LEU A 135 18.47 -5.65 4.17
C LEU A 135 18.36 -6.78 5.21
N MET A 136 19.47 -7.16 5.86
CA MET A 136 19.49 -8.14 6.94
C MET A 136 18.61 -7.70 8.11
N LYS A 137 18.60 -6.40 8.43
CA LYS A 137 17.72 -5.85 9.47
C LYS A 137 16.26 -5.99 9.08
N MET A 138 15.87 -5.67 7.84
CA MET A 138 14.51 -5.87 7.34
C MET A 138 14.09 -7.34 7.40
N LEU A 139 14.98 -8.25 7.02
CA LEU A 139 14.73 -9.69 7.09
C LEU A 139 14.53 -10.15 8.54
N PHE A 140 15.38 -9.69 9.46
CA PHE A 140 15.26 -10.01 10.88
C PHE A 140 13.94 -9.52 11.47
N GLU A 141 13.55 -8.27 11.19
CA GLU A 141 12.26 -7.71 11.62
C GLU A 141 11.07 -8.49 11.03
N THR A 142 11.20 -8.93 9.78
CA THR A 142 10.21 -9.81 9.14
C THR A 142 10.10 -11.16 9.83
N GLN A 143 11.23 -11.77 10.25
CA GLN A 143 11.22 -13.02 11.02
C GLN A 143 10.54 -12.84 12.38
N VAL A 144 10.84 -11.76 13.09
CA VAL A 144 10.17 -11.41 14.35
C VAL A 144 8.65 -11.27 14.13
N TYR A 145 8.24 -10.58 13.06
CA TYR A 145 6.83 -10.44 12.69
C TYR A 145 6.15 -11.79 12.40
N ILE A 146 6.83 -12.70 11.70
CA ILE A 146 6.32 -14.06 11.41
C ILE A 146 6.07 -14.83 12.71
N VAL A 147 7.02 -14.81 13.65
CA VAL A 147 6.89 -15.49 14.94
C VAL A 147 5.72 -14.90 15.74
N GLN A 148 5.58 -13.58 15.78
CA GLN A 148 4.48 -12.90 16.48
C GLN A 148 3.10 -13.20 15.87
N ASN A 149 3.04 -13.47 14.56
CA ASN A 149 1.79 -13.71 13.83
C ASN A 149 1.63 -15.18 13.43
N GLN A 150 2.35 -16.09 14.09
CA GLN A 150 2.41 -17.51 13.73
C GLN A 150 1.02 -18.15 13.69
N GLU A 151 0.14 -17.83 14.63
CA GLU A 151 -1.24 -18.34 14.67
C GLU A 151 -2.03 -17.95 13.41
N LYS A 152 -1.93 -16.69 12.98
CA LYS A 152 -2.61 -16.19 11.77
C LYS A 152 -2.08 -16.88 10.51
N ILE A 153 -0.76 -17.12 10.45
CA ILE A 153 -0.12 -17.84 9.33
C ILE A 153 -0.57 -19.30 9.33
N GLN A 154 -0.66 -19.95 10.50
CA GLN A 154 -1.15 -21.32 10.64
C GLN A 154 -2.63 -21.44 10.23
N GLN A 155 -3.48 -20.49 10.62
CA GLN A 155 -4.88 -20.43 10.17
C GLN A 155 -4.96 -20.34 8.64
N LEU A 156 -4.17 -19.46 8.02
CA LEU A 156 -4.10 -19.36 6.56
C LEU A 156 -3.64 -20.69 5.93
N ALA A 157 -2.59 -21.30 6.47
CA ALA A 157 -2.08 -22.58 5.97
C ALA A 157 -3.13 -23.69 6.07
N GLN A 158 -3.96 -23.69 7.11
CA GLN A 158 -5.05 -24.64 7.26
C GLN A 158 -6.15 -24.42 6.21
N ILE A 159 -6.54 -23.16 5.96
CA ILE A 159 -7.51 -22.81 4.91
C ILE A 159 -6.99 -23.27 3.54
N LEU A 160 -5.74 -22.95 3.21
CA LEU A 160 -5.13 -23.32 1.93
C LEU A 160 -5.01 -24.83 1.71
N LYS A 161 -4.92 -25.63 2.78
CA LYS A 161 -4.94 -27.10 2.70
C LYS A 161 -6.34 -27.69 2.57
N SER A 162 -7.37 -26.92 2.90
CA SER A 162 -8.77 -27.36 2.85
C SER A 162 -9.49 -27.04 1.55
N ILE A 163 -8.84 -26.26 0.68
CA ILE A 163 -9.28 -25.91 -0.68
C ILE A 163 -8.61 -26.87 -1.67
#